data_AF-A0A1F3C5K0-F1
#
_entry.id   AF-A0A1F3C5K0-F1
#
_cell.length_a   1.000
_cell.length_b   1.000
_cell.length_c   1.000
_cell.angle_alpha   90.00
_cell.angle_beta   90.00
_cell.angle_gamma   90.00
#
_symmetry.space_group_name_H-M   'P 1'
#
loop_
_entity.id
_entity.type
_entity.pdbx_description
1 polymer ?
#
loop_
_entity_poly.entity_id
_entity_poly.type
_entity_poly.pdbx_seq_one_letter_code
_entity_poly.pdbx_strand_id
1 'polypeptide(L)'
;MLLLNAARAAIAGLAMVVVSGTAWAAGGPPATKLVNVADTRGLEPGLGLWVAEIYNDGFLLFGGVVVLVMVGMGVVLGFGFDRAMSLLGLDLGKLHHDE
;
A
#
# COMPACT_ATOMS: atom_id res chain seq x y z
N MET A 1 41.89 0.78 -9.40
CA MET A 1 40.96 0.14 -10.37
C MET A 1 39.60 -0.21 -9.75
N LEU A 2 39.54 -0.84 -8.57
CA LEU A 2 38.27 -1.17 -7.87
C LEU A 2 37.33 0.03 -7.62
N LEU A 3 37.85 1.16 -7.16
CA LEU A 3 37.05 2.37 -6.91
C LEU A 3 36.45 2.99 -8.19
N LEU A 4 37.15 2.88 -9.31
CA LEU A 4 36.68 3.39 -10.60
C LEU A 4 35.52 2.54 -11.15
N ASN A 5 35.57 1.22 -10.92
CA ASN A 5 34.51 0.30 -11.32
C ASN A 5 33.27 0.44 -10.42
N ALA A 6 33.44 0.68 -9.13
CA ALA A 6 32.35 0.98 -8.21
C ALA A 6 31.65 2.31 -8.57
N ALA A 7 32.41 3.35 -8.92
CA ALA A 7 31.86 4.63 -9.38
C ALA A 7 31.07 4.45 -10.69
N ARG A 8 31.59 3.66 -11.65
CA ARG A 8 30.88 3.33 -12.90
C ARG A 8 29.58 2.57 -12.65
N ALA A 9 29.59 1.61 -11.73
CA ALA A 9 28.39 0.86 -11.35
C ALA A 9 27.34 1.75 -10.67
N ALA A 10 27.76 2.67 -9.80
CA ALA A 10 26.87 3.64 -9.17
C ALA A 10 26.25 4.63 -10.19
N ILE A 11 27.05 5.11 -11.15
CA ILE A 11 26.57 5.97 -12.24
C ILE A 11 25.59 5.22 -13.15
N ALA A 12 25.86 3.95 -13.46
CA ALA A 12 24.95 3.11 -14.23
C ALA A 12 23.63 2.84 -13.48
N GLY A 13 23.70 2.58 -12.17
CA GLY A 13 22.51 2.41 -11.33
C GLY A 13 21.67 3.68 -11.26
N LEU A 14 22.31 4.85 -11.08
CA LEU A 14 21.62 6.13 -11.09
C LEU A 14 21.00 6.44 -12.46
N ALA A 15 21.70 6.13 -13.55
CA ALA A 15 21.17 6.30 -14.91
C ALA A 15 19.92 5.43 -15.15
N MET A 16 19.90 4.19 -14.67
CA MET A 16 18.73 3.30 -14.78
C MET A 16 17.53 3.84 -14.00
N VAL A 17 17.74 4.40 -12.81
CA VAL A 17 16.69 5.05 -12.02
C VAL A 17 16.15 6.28 -12.73
N VAL A 18 17.02 7.13 -13.28
CA VAL A 18 16.61 8.35 -14.01
C VAL A 18 15.85 8.01 -15.29
N VAL A 19 16.27 6.97 -16.03
CA VAL A 19 15.57 6.50 -17.24
C VAL A 19 14.19 5.92 -16.92
N SER A 20 14.03 5.24 -15.78
CA SER A 20 12.71 4.77 -15.35
C SER A 20 11.76 5.94 -15.03
N GLY A 21 12.27 7.04 -14.46
CA GLY A 21 11.48 8.24 -14.19
C GLY A 21 10.95 8.92 -15.44
N THR A 22 11.75 8.99 -16.52
CA THR A 22 11.31 9.58 -17.78
C THR A 22 10.34 8.69 -18.55
N ALA A 23 10.47 7.36 -18.45
CA ALA A 23 9.51 6.43 -19.02
C ALA A 23 8.11 6.54 -18.38
N TRP A 24 8.04 6.86 -17.07
CA TRP A 24 6.78 7.10 -16.36
C TRP A 24 6.22 8.51 -16.59
N ALA A 25 7.06 9.46 -17.00
CA ALA A 25 6.66 10.83 -17.33
C ALA A 25 6.32 11.04 -18.83
N ALA A 26 6.67 10.10 -19.71
CA ALA A 26 6.42 10.18 -21.16
C ALA A 26 4.97 9.83 -21.57
N GLY A 27 4.07 9.61 -20.61
CA GLY A 27 2.66 9.32 -20.83
C GLY A 27 1.81 10.55 -21.21
N GLY A 28 2.12 11.19 -22.34
CA GLY A 28 1.24 12.18 -22.98
C GLY A 28 1.02 13.51 -22.22
N PRO A 29 0.31 14.49 -22.82
CA PRO A 29 -0.09 15.70 -22.11
C PRO A 29 -0.84 15.31 -20.83
N PRO A 30 -0.60 16.02 -19.70
CA PRO A 30 -1.20 15.68 -18.43
C PRO A 30 -2.70 15.60 -18.64
N ALA A 31 -3.26 14.40 -18.48
CA ALA A 31 -4.68 14.19 -18.63
C ALA A 31 -5.39 15.10 -17.63
N THR A 32 -5.90 16.23 -18.12
CA THR A 32 -6.43 17.33 -17.31
C THR A 32 -7.66 16.92 -16.52
N LYS A 33 -8.26 15.77 -16.87
CA LYS A 33 -9.36 15.14 -16.16
C LYS A 33 -9.28 13.63 -16.29
N LEU A 34 -8.47 12.99 -15.45
CA LEU A 34 -8.58 11.55 -15.19
C LEU A 34 -9.85 11.31 -14.38
N VAL A 35 -10.92 10.89 -15.05
CA VAL A 35 -12.16 10.48 -14.39
C VAL A 35 -11.97 9.03 -13.96
N ASN A 36 -11.61 8.83 -12.69
CA ASN A 36 -11.47 7.50 -12.11
C ASN A 36 -12.82 7.04 -11.57
N VAL A 37 -13.41 6.03 -12.22
CA VAL A 37 -14.73 5.49 -11.91
C VAL A 37 -14.61 3.97 -11.97
N ALA A 38 -15.13 3.29 -10.96
CA ALA A 38 -15.20 1.83 -10.96
C ALA A 38 -16.27 1.36 -11.94
N ASP A 39 -15.93 0.43 -12.84
CA ASP A 39 -16.91 -0.16 -13.76
C ASP A 39 -17.78 -1.20 -13.03
N THR A 40 -19.05 -0.88 -12.78
CA THR A 40 -20.01 -1.73 -12.06
C THR A 40 -20.82 -2.65 -12.97
N ARG A 41 -20.71 -2.52 -14.30
CA ARG A 41 -21.63 -3.15 -15.27
C ARG A 41 -21.50 -4.67 -15.39
N GLY A 42 -20.40 -5.23 -14.88
CA GLY A 42 -20.13 -6.67 -14.88
C GLY A 42 -19.95 -7.28 -13.49
N LEU A 43 -20.23 -6.52 -12.42
CA LEU A 43 -20.09 -7.04 -11.06
C LEU A 43 -21.36 -7.76 -10.64
N GLU A 44 -21.18 -8.98 -10.11
CA GLU A 44 -22.27 -9.71 -9.48
C GLU A 44 -22.73 -9.02 -8.19
N PRO A 45 -24.01 -9.15 -7.80
CA PRO A 45 -24.51 -8.64 -6.54
C PRO A 45 -23.69 -9.15 -5.35
N GLY A 46 -23.14 -8.25 -4.55
CA GLY A 46 -22.34 -8.61 -3.38
C GLY A 46 -21.48 -7.46 -2.85
N LEU A 47 -20.51 -7.80 -2.00
CA LEU A 47 -19.61 -6.83 -1.38
C LEU A 47 -18.79 -6.06 -2.42
N GLY A 48 -18.35 -6.70 -3.50
CA GLY A 48 -17.59 -6.06 -4.57
C GLY A 48 -18.39 -4.96 -5.26
N LEU A 49 -19.66 -5.23 -5.59
CA LEU A 49 -20.56 -4.24 -6.19
C LEU A 49 -20.81 -3.07 -5.23
N TRP A 50 -21.10 -3.38 -3.96
CA TRP A 50 -21.34 -2.36 -2.93
C TRP A 50 -20.14 -1.42 -2.72
N VAL A 51 -18.91 -1.96 -2.67
CA VAL A 51 -17.70 -1.13 -2.56
C VAL A 51 -17.51 -0.26 -3.81
N ALA A 52 -17.76 -0.81 -5.01
CA ALA A 52 -17.63 -0.08 -6.27
C ALA A 52 -18.68 1.04 -6.40
N GLU A 53 -19.91 0.81 -5.94
CA GLU A 53 -20.96 1.83 -5.89
C GLU A 53 -20.58 2.97 -4.92
N ILE A 54 -20.14 2.64 -3.70
CA ILE A 54 -19.73 3.66 -2.73
C ILE A 54 -18.52 4.48 -3.23
N TYR A 55 -17.59 3.84 -3.92
CA TYR A 55 -16.45 4.52 -4.56
C TYR A 55 -16.92 5.57 -5.58
N ASN A 56 -17.96 5.26 -6.35
CA ASN A 56 -18.49 6.14 -7.39
C ASN A 56 -19.43 7.24 -6.85
N ASP A 57 -20.26 6.90 -5.87
CA ASP A 57 -21.37 7.76 -5.42
C ASP A 57 -20.98 8.73 -4.30
N GLY A 58 -19.99 8.38 -3.46
CA GLY A 58 -19.69 9.17 -2.26
C GLY A 58 -18.33 8.94 -1.64
N PHE A 59 -17.37 9.84 -1.93
CA PHE A 59 -16.00 9.78 -1.40
C PHE A 59 -15.90 9.81 0.13
N LEU A 60 -16.83 10.48 0.83
CA LEU A 60 -16.82 10.52 2.31
C LEU A 60 -17.16 9.15 2.91
N LEU A 61 -18.18 8.49 2.37
CA LEU A 61 -18.57 7.15 2.82
C LEU A 61 -17.47 6.14 2.47
N PHE A 62 -16.93 6.22 1.24
CA PHE A 62 -15.80 5.40 0.83
C PHE A 62 -14.60 5.58 1.78
N GLY A 63 -14.20 6.82 2.05
CA GLY A 63 -13.10 7.14 2.95
C GLY A 63 -13.33 6.61 4.37
N GLY A 64 -14.54 6.76 4.91
CA GLY A 64 -14.89 6.22 6.23
C GLY A 64 -14.79 4.70 6.31
N VAL A 65 -15.30 3.99 5.29
CA VAL A 65 -15.21 2.52 5.20
C VAL A 65 -13.75 2.07 5.13
N VAL A 66 -12.93 2.73 4.31
CA VAL A 66 -11.50 2.43 4.17
C VAL A 66 -10.76 2.60 5.49
N VAL A 67 -10.99 3.71 6.20
CA VAL A 67 -10.38 3.96 7.52
C VAL A 67 -10.79 2.88 8.52
N LEU A 68 -12.07 2.52 8.56
CA LEU A 68 -12.58 1.49 9.46
C LEU A 68 -11.94 0.12 9.19
N VAL A 69 -11.81 -0.26 7.91
CA VAL A 69 -11.16 -1.51 7.49
C VAL A 69 -9.68 -1.51 7.89
N MET A 70 -8.96 -0.40 7.70
CA MET A 70 -7.56 -0.28 8.11
C MET A 70 -7.38 -0.43 9.62
N VAL A 71 -8.22 0.23 10.42
CA VAL A 71 -8.22 0.08 11.89
C VAL A 71 -8.50 -1.37 12.27
N GLY A 72 -9.54 -1.98 11.67
CA GLY A 72 -9.89 -3.37 11.92
C GLY A 72 -8.76 -4.35 11.59
N MET A 73 -8.12 -4.18 10.42
CA MET A 73 -6.97 -4.99 10.01
C MET A 73 -5.78 -4.82 10.96
N GLY A 74 -5.48 -3.60 11.40
CA GLY A 74 -4.42 -3.34 12.37
C GLY A 74 -4.65 -4.06 13.70
N VAL A 75 -5.90 -4.02 14.19
CA VAL A 75 -6.32 -4.74 15.40
C VAL A 75 -6.17 -6.25 15.21
N VAL A 76 -6.71 -6.81 14.12
CA VAL A 76 -6.64 -8.26 13.83
C VAL A 76 -5.19 -8.74 13.73
N LEU A 77 -4.32 -7.99 13.06
CA LEU A 77 -2.90 -8.33 12.95
C LEU A 77 -2.19 -8.23 14.30
N GLY A 78 -2.43 -7.17 15.08
CA GLY A 78 -1.83 -7.00 16.41
C GLY A 78 -2.16 -8.17 17.34
N PHE A 79 -3.46 -8.43 17.52
CA PHE A 79 -3.90 -9.57 18.33
C PHE A 79 -3.46 -10.92 17.75
N GLY A 80 -3.40 -11.04 16.42
CA GLY A 80 -2.90 -12.22 15.73
C GLY A 80 -1.44 -12.51 16.05
N PHE A 81 -0.58 -11.48 16.04
CA PHE A 81 0.84 -11.61 16.38
C PHE A 81 1.04 -11.89 17.88
N ASP A 82 0.30 -11.23 18.76
CA ASP A 82 0.35 -11.52 20.20
C ASP A 82 0.01 -13.00 20.46
N ARG A 83 -1.02 -13.51 19.78
CA ARG A 83 -1.42 -14.92 19.88
C ARG A 83 -0.37 -15.86 19.30
N ALA A 84 0.24 -15.51 18.17
CA ALA A 84 1.29 -16.29 17.54
C ALA A 84 2.53 -16.38 18.43
N MET A 85 2.93 -15.29 19.09
CA MET A 85 4.06 -15.27 20.02
C MET A 85 3.78 -16.10 21.28
N SER A 86 2.55 -16.03 21.80
CA SER A 86 2.12 -16.90 22.90
C SER A 86 2.20 -18.40 22.54
N LEU A 87 1.90 -18.79 21.29
CA LEU A 87 2.09 -20.18 20.84
C LEU A 87 3.57 -20.61 20.79
N LEU A 88 4.47 -19.66 20.56
CA LEU A 88 5.91 -19.88 20.50
C LEU A 88 6.58 -19.83 21.89
N GLY A 89 5.80 -19.58 22.95
CA GLY A 89 6.33 -19.44 24.32
C GLY A 89 7.07 -18.13 24.57
N LEU A 90 6.97 -17.16 23.66
CA LEU A 90 7.51 -15.81 23.81
C LEU A 90 6.40 -14.92 24.36
N ASP A 91 6.44 -14.64 25.66
CA ASP A 91 5.54 -13.68 26.27
C ASP A 91 6.12 -12.27 26.05
N LEU A 92 5.43 -11.45 25.26
CA LEU A 92 5.68 -9.99 25.16
C LEU A 92 4.91 -9.20 26.23
N GLY A 93 4.38 -9.90 27.25
CA GLY A 93 3.83 -9.29 28.45
C GLY A 93 4.79 -8.28 29.08
N LYS A 94 4.21 -7.23 29.70
CA LYS A 94 4.87 -6.05 30.28
C LYS A 94 6.36 -6.27 30.51
N LEU A 95 7.18 -5.69 29.63
CA LEU A 95 8.63 -5.57 29.84
C LEU A 95 8.84 -5.13 31.29
N HIS A 96 9.34 -6.04 32.12
CA HIS A 96 9.84 -5.71 33.44
C HIS A 96 11.07 -4.86 33.18
N HIS A 97 10.88 -3.53 33.20
CA HIS A 97 12.00 -2.61 33.34
C HIS A 97 12.45 -2.76 34.79
N ASP A 98 13.31 -3.76 35.02
CA ASP A 98 14.19 -3.79 36.17
C ASP A 98 15.18 -2.62 35.98
N GLU A 99 14.84 -1.45 36.54
CA GLU A 99 15.80 -0.37 36.81
C GLU A 99 16.54 -0.64 38.12
#